data_AF-A0A6L9Y4Q0-F1
#
_entry.id   AF-A0A6L9Y4Q0-F1
#
_cell.length_a   1.000
_cell.length_b   1.000
_cell.length_c   1.000
_cell.angle_alpha   90.00
_cell.angle_beta   90.00
_cell.angle_gamma   90.00
#
_symmetry.space_group_name_H-M   'P 1'
#
loop_
_entity.id
_entity.type
_entity.pdbx_description
1 polymer ?
#
loop_
_entity_poly.entity_id
_entity_poly.type
_entity_poly.pdbx_seq_one_letter_code
_entity_poly.pdbx_strand_id
1 'polypeptide(L)'
;MSEQDALETSFEREFDHGFEVKTIVNQMTLYISFYLGDTDFDCLPAIIPASRFEEGFNVHVGQLNQQTPDIADEMESILANMDDNDTVVFFCESEAEIAEGLTFLNFSSNDHATH
;
A
#
# COMPACT_ATOMS: atom_id res chain seq x y z
N MET A 1 25.43 5.40 14.89
CA MET A 1 25.16 4.23 14.04
C MET A 1 23.89 4.58 13.31
N SER A 2 23.93 4.51 11.98
CA SER A 2 22.83 4.99 11.14
C SER A 2 21.85 3.84 10.97
N GLU A 3 20.97 3.64 11.95
CA GLU A 3 19.72 2.92 11.71
C GLU A 3 18.78 3.89 10.98
N GLN A 4 19.01 4.06 9.67
CA GLN A 4 17.93 4.55 8.82
C GLN A 4 16.87 3.45 8.87
N ASP A 5 15.70 3.80 9.38
CA ASP A 5 14.48 3.01 9.24
C ASP A 5 14.26 2.84 7.73
N ALA A 6 14.86 1.80 7.16
CA ALA A 6 14.94 1.59 5.72
C ALA A 6 13.61 1.01 5.30
N LEU A 7 12.63 1.90 5.10
CA LEU A 7 11.39 1.56 4.44
C LEU A 7 11.75 1.26 2.98
N GLU A 8 11.71 -0.02 2.62
CA GLU A 8 12.03 -0.51 1.28
C GLU A 8 10.73 -0.95 0.61
N THR A 9 10.28 -0.19 -0.39
CA THR A 9 9.09 -0.54 -1.17
C THR A 9 9.48 -1.02 -2.56
N SER A 10 8.95 -2.16 -2.97
CA SER A 10 9.15 -2.76 -4.29
C SER A 10 7.81 -3.14 -4.90
N PHE A 11 7.69 -2.98 -6.22
CA PHE A 11 6.50 -3.45 -6.94
C PHE A 11 6.42 -4.99 -6.87
N GLU A 12 5.27 -5.52 -6.48
CA GLU A 12 5.05 -6.97 -6.37
C GLU A 12 4.22 -7.49 -7.55
N ARG A 13 3.07 -6.86 -7.83
CA ARG A 13 2.17 -7.26 -8.92
C ARG A 13 1.21 -6.15 -9.33
N GLU A 14 0.69 -6.23 -10.55
CA GLU A 14 -0.42 -5.40 -11.05
C GLU A 14 -1.68 -6.25 -11.16
N PHE A 15 -2.85 -5.65 -10.97
CA PHE A 15 -4.16 -6.29 -11.10
C PHE A 15 -5.17 -5.34 -11.75
N ASP A 16 -6.39 -5.82 -11.97
CA ASP A 16 -7.43 -5.02 -12.64
C ASP A 16 -7.74 -3.76 -11.82
N HIS A 17 -7.56 -2.59 -12.43
CA HIS A 17 -7.72 -1.28 -11.80
C HIS A 17 -6.72 -0.94 -10.68
N GLY A 18 -5.57 -1.60 -10.57
CA GLY A 18 -4.61 -1.25 -9.52
C GLY A 18 -3.32 -2.06 -9.50
N PHE A 19 -2.54 -1.90 -8.44
CA PHE A 19 -1.31 -2.66 -8.25
C PHE A 19 -0.97 -2.83 -6.77
N GLU A 20 -0.16 -3.83 -6.48
CA GLU A 20 0.35 -4.17 -5.16
C GLU A 20 1.85 -3.91 -5.10
N VAL A 21 2.26 -3.26 -4.03
CA VAL A 21 3.65 -3.09 -3.65
C VAL A 21 3.92 -3.85 -2.36
N LYS A 22 5.11 -4.40 -2.27
CA LYS A 22 5.65 -5.01 -1.07
C LYS A 22 6.52 -3.97 -0.37
N THR A 23 6.17 -3.64 0.86
CA THR A 23 6.93 -2.71 1.70
C THR A 23 7.54 -3.47 2.85
N ILE A 24 8.85 -3.33 3.04
CA ILE A 24 9.59 -3.88 4.17
C ILE A 24 9.91 -2.74 5.12
N VAL A 25 9.43 -2.81 6.36
CA VAL A 25 9.66 -1.82 7.41
C VAL A 25 10.07 -2.55 8.68
N ASN A 26 11.19 -2.15 9.31
CA ASN A 26 11.68 -2.80 10.54
C ASN A 26 11.75 -4.34 10.46
N GLN A 27 12.14 -4.90 9.29
CA GLN A 27 12.15 -6.34 8.98
C GLN A 27 10.77 -7.02 8.89
N MET A 28 9.68 -6.28 8.99
CA MET A 28 8.32 -6.74 8.77
C MET A 28 7.94 -6.55 7.31
N THR A 29 7.30 -7.55 6.72
CA THR A 29 6.81 -7.48 5.34
C THR A 29 5.35 -7.08 5.31
N LEU A 30 5.05 -5.99 4.63
CA LEU A 30 3.70 -5.47 4.42
C LEU A 30 3.36 -5.53 2.92
N TYR A 31 2.10 -5.83 2.63
CA TYR A 31 1.60 -5.91 1.26
C TYR A 31 0.54 -4.85 1.06
N ILE A 32 0.86 -3.84 0.25
CA ILE A 32 0.03 -2.65 0.10
C ILE A 32 -0.51 -2.62 -1.33
N SER A 33 -1.82 -2.80 -1.47
CA SER A 33 -2.54 -2.74 -2.73
C SER A 33 -3.20 -1.39 -2.90
N PHE A 34 -2.94 -0.72 -4.01
CA PHE A 34 -3.64 0.49 -4.44
C PHE A 34 -4.66 0.12 -5.50
N TYR A 35 -5.93 0.40 -5.24
CA TYR A 35 -7.04 0.19 -6.17
C TYR A 35 -7.58 1.55 -6.61
N LEU A 36 -7.58 1.79 -7.92
CA LEU A 36 -8.13 2.98 -8.55
C LEU A 36 -9.63 2.79 -8.82
N GLY A 37 -10.46 3.35 -7.95
CA GLY A 37 -11.92 3.34 -8.09
C GLY A 37 -12.63 3.62 -6.77
N ASP A 38 -13.95 3.49 -6.81
CA ASP A 38 -14.80 3.58 -5.62
C ASP A 38 -14.40 2.53 -4.56
N THR A 39 -14.65 2.87 -3.30
CA THR A 39 -14.38 1.97 -2.18
C THR A 39 -15.38 0.82 -2.20
N ASP A 40 -14.91 -0.36 -2.60
CA ASP A 40 -15.73 -1.56 -2.72
C ASP A 40 -15.07 -2.77 -2.08
N PHE A 41 -15.64 -3.22 -0.96
CA PHE A 41 -15.14 -4.36 -0.21
C PHE A 41 -15.44 -5.71 -0.89
N ASP A 42 -16.40 -5.75 -1.82
CA ASP A 42 -16.75 -6.96 -2.58
C ASP A 42 -15.63 -7.31 -3.58
N CYS A 43 -14.85 -6.30 -4.01
CA CYS A 43 -13.67 -6.46 -4.85
C CYS A 43 -12.41 -6.99 -4.12
N LEU A 44 -12.37 -6.97 -2.78
CA LEU A 44 -11.21 -7.47 -1.99
C LEU A 44 -10.73 -8.88 -2.39
N PRO A 45 -11.59 -9.90 -2.55
CA PRO A 45 -11.17 -11.23 -2.98
C PRO A 45 -10.59 -11.27 -4.41
N ALA A 46 -10.85 -10.26 -5.25
CA ALA A 46 -10.22 -10.13 -6.57
C ALA A 46 -8.85 -9.43 -6.49
N ILE A 47 -8.69 -8.51 -5.52
CA ILE A 47 -7.46 -7.75 -5.28
C ILE A 47 -6.45 -8.62 -4.52
N ILE A 48 -6.86 -9.19 -3.39
CA ILE A 48 -6.01 -9.92 -2.45
C ILE A 48 -5.95 -11.40 -2.84
N PRO A 49 -4.77 -12.04 -2.84
CA PRO A 49 -4.67 -13.45 -3.19
C PRO A 49 -5.36 -14.32 -2.14
N ALA A 50 -6.04 -15.37 -2.58
CA ALA A 50 -6.71 -16.33 -1.68
C ALA A 50 -5.78 -16.85 -0.57
N SER A 51 -4.50 -17.10 -0.91
CA SER A 51 -3.51 -17.58 0.05
C SER A 51 -3.35 -16.67 1.28
N ARG A 52 -3.51 -15.34 1.14
CA ARG A 52 -3.44 -14.44 2.30
C ARG A 52 -4.61 -14.60 3.26
N PHE A 53 -5.81 -14.81 2.73
CA PHE A 53 -6.97 -15.11 3.55
C PHE A 53 -6.86 -16.49 4.20
N GLU A 54 -6.30 -17.47 3.48
CA GLU A 54 -6.09 -18.84 3.99
C GLU A 54 -5.05 -18.90 5.12
N GLU A 55 -4.00 -18.09 5.04
CA GLU A 55 -2.96 -17.98 6.07
C GLU A 55 -3.44 -17.22 7.33
N GLY A 56 -4.59 -16.55 7.25
CA GLY A 56 -5.22 -15.87 8.38
C GLY A 56 -4.59 -14.53 8.75
N PHE A 57 -3.89 -13.88 7.82
CA PHE A 57 -3.35 -12.53 8.00
C PHE A 57 -4.46 -11.48 8.02
N ASN A 58 -4.21 -10.35 8.68
CA ASN A 58 -5.19 -9.27 8.72
C ASN A 58 -5.18 -8.49 7.41
N VAL A 59 -6.38 -8.07 7.01
CA VAL A 59 -6.59 -7.16 5.89
C VAL A 59 -7.08 -5.84 6.43
N HIS A 60 -6.26 -4.82 6.25
CA HIS A 60 -6.59 -3.44 6.56
C HIS A 60 -7.06 -2.75 5.29
N VAL A 61 -8.13 -1.98 5.38
CA VAL A 61 -8.67 -1.25 4.24
C VAL A 61 -8.71 0.23 4.60
N GLY A 62 -8.06 1.04 3.77
CA GLY A 62 -8.09 2.49 3.82
C GLY A 62 -8.77 3.06 2.58
N GLN A 63 -9.44 4.19 2.74
CA GLN A 63 -9.95 4.98 1.63
C GLN A 63 -9.15 6.29 1.55
N LEU A 64 -8.54 6.54 0.40
CA LEU A 64 -7.85 7.77 0.07
C LEU A 64 -8.72 8.53 -0.92
N ASN A 65 -9.27 9.67 -0.49
CA ASN A 65 -10.14 10.49 -1.31
C ASN A 65 -9.77 11.97 -1.17
N GLN A 66 -10.40 12.84 -1.96
CA GLN A 66 -10.18 14.28 -1.88
C GLN A 66 -10.59 14.91 -0.54
N GLN A 67 -11.37 14.19 0.28
CA GLN A 67 -11.76 14.63 1.62
C GLN A 67 -10.73 14.22 2.68
N THR A 68 -9.80 13.32 2.36
CA THR A 68 -8.69 12.93 3.22
C THR A 68 -7.72 14.12 3.33
N PRO A 69 -7.65 14.77 4.51
CA PRO A 69 -6.88 16.01 4.65
C PRO A 69 -5.38 15.76 4.57
N ASP A 70 -4.92 14.57 4.98
CA ASP A 70 -3.52 14.16 4.93
C ASP A 70 -3.44 12.64 4.67
N ILE A 71 -3.10 12.28 3.43
CA ILE A 71 -3.00 10.87 3.01
C ILE A 71 -1.88 10.17 3.78
N ALA A 72 -0.76 10.87 4.01
CA ALA A 72 0.38 10.32 4.74
C ALA A 72 0.02 9.96 6.18
N ASP A 73 -0.69 10.83 6.90
CA ASP A 73 -1.12 10.58 8.29
C ASP A 73 -2.08 9.38 8.41
N GLU A 74 -3.04 9.27 7.49
CA GLU A 74 -3.96 8.12 7.44
C GLU A 74 -3.23 6.81 7.13
N MET A 75 -2.31 6.83 6.15
CA MET A 75 -1.49 5.67 5.81
C MET A 75 -0.58 5.28 6.98
N GLU A 76 0.09 6.24 7.61
CA GLU A 76 0.93 6.03 8.79
C GLU A 76 0.12 5.39 9.93
N SER A 77 -1.07 5.91 10.20
CA SER A 77 -1.96 5.38 11.24
C SER A 77 -2.34 3.92 11.00
N ILE A 78 -2.60 3.54 9.74
CA ILE A 78 -2.89 2.15 9.37
C ILE A 78 -1.62 1.30 9.53
N LEU A 79 -0.51 1.72 8.92
CA LEU A 79 0.77 1.00 8.90
C LEU A 79 1.34 0.80 10.32
N ALA A 80 1.14 1.76 11.21
CA ALA A 80 1.57 1.70 12.60
C ALA A 80 0.83 0.64 13.43
N ASN A 81 -0.33 0.17 12.98
CA ASN A 81 -1.11 -0.88 13.63
C ASN A 81 -0.95 -2.26 12.98
N MET A 82 -0.05 -2.42 12.00
CA MET A 82 0.09 -3.66 11.24
C MET A 82 1.11 -4.63 11.83
N ASP A 83 0.90 -5.91 11.52
CA ASP A 83 1.81 -7.01 11.83
C ASP A 83 2.47 -7.59 10.55
N ASP A 84 3.45 -8.47 10.77
CA ASP A 84 4.20 -9.12 9.68
C ASP A 84 3.28 -9.95 8.78
N ASN A 85 3.37 -9.71 7.46
CA ASN A 85 2.56 -10.27 6.37
C ASN A 85 1.11 -9.77 6.30
N ASP A 86 0.75 -8.73 7.06
CA ASP A 86 -0.55 -8.10 6.87
C ASP A 86 -0.66 -7.41 5.51
N THR A 87 -1.91 -7.24 5.08
CA THR A 87 -2.25 -6.63 3.79
C THR A 87 -3.00 -5.34 4.01
N VAL A 88 -2.61 -4.28 3.32
CA VAL A 88 -3.39 -3.06 3.21
C VAL A 88 -3.98 -2.97 1.81
N VAL A 89 -5.23 -2.53 1.73
CA VAL A 89 -5.85 -2.09 0.48
C VAL A 89 -6.25 -0.64 0.62
N PHE A 90 -5.68 0.22 -0.21
CA PHE A 90 -6.05 1.62 -0.35
C PHE A 90 -6.94 1.80 -1.58
N PHE A 91 -8.17 2.23 -1.36
CA PHE A 91 -9.08 2.65 -2.41
C PHE A 91 -8.85 4.13 -2.72
N CYS A 92 -8.42 4.42 -3.94
CA CYS A 92 -8.11 5.76 -4.41
C CYS A 92 -9.13 6.17 -5.47
N GLU A 93 -9.75 7.35 -5.32
CA GLU A 93 -10.69 7.86 -6.34
C GLU A 93 -9.95 8.43 -7.56
N SER A 94 -8.69 8.82 -7.42
CA SER A 94 -7.84 9.27 -8.53
C SER A 94 -6.38 8.84 -8.39
N GLU A 95 -5.65 8.93 -9.50
CA GLU A 95 -4.21 8.61 -9.56
C GLU A 95 -3.36 9.55 -8.68
N ALA A 96 -3.88 10.74 -8.36
CA ALA A 96 -3.22 11.69 -7.48
C ALA A 96 -3.07 11.14 -6.05
N GLU A 97 -4.12 10.51 -5.50
CA GLU A 97 -4.03 9.86 -4.19
C GLU A 97 -3.04 8.70 -4.19
N ILE A 98 -2.99 7.93 -5.28
CA ILE A 98 -2.02 6.84 -5.44
C ILE A 98 -0.58 7.42 -5.44
N ALA A 99 -0.33 8.50 -6.19
CA ALA A 99 0.99 9.12 -6.27
C ALA A 99 1.46 9.67 -4.90
N GLU A 100 0.55 10.28 -4.13
CA GLU A 100 0.83 10.74 -2.76
C GLU A 100 1.18 9.55 -1.86
N GLY A 101 0.40 8.47 -1.91
CA GLY A 101 0.65 7.28 -1.11
C GLY A 101 1.95 6.56 -1.46
N LEU A 102 2.31 6.50 -2.75
CA LEU A 102 3.61 6.00 -3.20
C LEU A 102 4.77 6.86 -2.70
N THR A 103 4.60 8.18 -2.72
CA THR A 103 5.59 9.13 -2.20
C THR A 103 5.80 8.90 -0.70
N PHE A 104 4.72 8.68 0.07
CA PHE A 104 4.79 8.33 1.48
C PHE A 104 5.54 7.02 1.73
N LEU A 105 5.27 5.98 0.93
CA LEU A 105 5.97 4.69 0.99
C LEU A 105 7.40 4.73 0.49
N ASN A 106 7.96 5.93 0.27
CA ASN A 106 9.27 6.14 -0.32
C ASN A 106 9.47 5.26 -1.57
N PHE A 107 8.38 5.03 -2.33
CA PHE A 107 8.43 4.29 -3.57
C PHE A 107 9.05 5.21 -4.60
N SER A 108 10.37 5.31 -4.55
CA SER A 108 11.14 5.84 -5.64
C SER A 108 11.08 4.77 -6.72
N SER A 109 10.17 4.95 -7.69
CA SER A 109 10.32 4.31 -8.99
C SER A 109 11.65 4.82 -9.53
N ASN A 110 12.73 4.11 -9.20
CA ASN A 110 14.06 4.42 -9.67
C ASN A 110 14.15 3.98 -11.14
N ASP A 111 13.27 4.51 -11.98
CA ASP A 111 13.52 4.66 -13.39
C ASP A 111 14.43 5.88 -13.53
N HIS A 112 15.71 5.61 -13.34
CA HIS A 112 16.78 6.05 -14.22
C HIS A 112 16.53 7.30 -15.09
N ALA A 113 16.19 8.45 -14.52
CA ALA A 113 16.23 9.73 -15.22
C ALA A 113 17.68 10.24 -15.24
N THR A 114 18.47 9.69 -16.17
CA THR A 114 19.69 10.33 -16.65
C THR A 114 19.38 11.75 -17.13
N HIS A 115 19.98 12.77 -16.50
CA HIS A 115 20.52 13.93 -17.22
C HIS A 115 21.66 14.59 -16.46
#